data_AF-A0A8H7DJG3-F1
#
_entry.id   AF-A0A8H7DJG3-F1
#
_cell.length_a   1.000
_cell.length_b   1.000
_cell.length_c   1.000
_cell.angle_alpha   90.00
_cell.angle_beta   90.00
_cell.angle_gamma   90.00
#
_symmetry.space_group_name_H-M   'P 1'
#
loop_
_entity.id
_entity.type
_entity.pdbx_description
1 polymer ?
#
loop_
_entity_poly.entity_id
_entity_poly.type
_entity_poly.pdbx_seq_one_letter_code
_entity_poly.pdbx_strand_id
1 'polypeptide(L)'
;MLFTNGIVGTPPPTGNYFTISTGVVSPSSRGSVTINSTDPFDPPVINPNLLGEELDMLIMREAVRSAQRFVAAPNMADYIISAFSINQTASDAELDAFIRNNAGTLYHPIGTTAISAPDAAYGVVNPDLTVKGSGGLADCRRIGIAIYPCGSHPGFGLYICGKGGGSDPGDFQVMLRVHRIRNRGFFFYTMVILCWQFL
;
A
#
# COMPACT_ATOMS: atom_id res chain seq x y z
N MET A 1 4.82 -0.70 2.49
CA MET A 1 3.43 -0.48 2.03
C MET A 1 3.16 1.00 2.05
N LEU A 2 2.83 1.60 0.91
CA LEU A 2 2.58 3.05 0.82
C LEU A 2 1.33 3.43 1.63
N PHE A 3 1.44 4.46 2.46
CA PHE A 3 0.32 4.99 3.24
C PHE A 3 0.21 6.50 3.08
N THR A 4 -0.98 7.02 3.34
CA THR A 4 -1.36 8.40 3.13
C THR A 4 -1.99 9.00 4.37
N ASN A 5 -1.92 10.31 4.45
CA ASN A 5 -2.77 11.16 5.25
C ASN A 5 -3.54 12.12 4.32
N GLY A 6 -4.59 12.78 4.81
CA GLY A 6 -5.38 13.72 4.00
C GLY A 6 -6.64 13.14 3.35
N ILE A 7 -6.95 11.85 3.52
CA ILE A 7 -8.32 11.33 3.28
C ILE A 7 -9.11 11.60 4.56
N VAL A 8 -9.46 12.87 4.77
CA VAL A 8 -10.02 13.36 6.03
C VAL A 8 -11.54 13.43 5.93
N GLY A 9 -12.23 12.62 6.74
CA GLY A 9 -13.63 12.79 7.15
C GLY A 9 -14.69 13.00 6.06
N THR A 10 -15.92 13.24 6.51
CA THR A 10 -17.00 13.72 5.64
C THR A 10 -16.88 15.24 5.54
N PRO A 11 -16.69 15.82 4.34
CA PRO A 11 -16.71 17.27 4.20
C PRO A 11 -18.09 17.80 4.60
N PRO A 12 -18.21 19.07 5.02
CA PRO A 12 -19.50 19.65 5.32
C PRO A 12 -20.48 19.55 4.11
N PRO A 13 -21.81 19.49 4.35
CA PRO A 13 -22.78 19.08 3.33
C PRO A 13 -22.92 20.03 2.12
N THR A 14 -22.47 21.27 2.28
CA THR A 14 -22.57 22.33 1.27
C THR A 14 -21.23 22.99 1.06
N GLY A 15 -20.95 23.49 -0.15
CA GLY A 15 -19.70 24.16 -0.49
C GLY A 15 -18.81 23.36 -1.44
N ASN A 16 -17.70 23.99 -1.83
CA ASN A 16 -16.67 23.37 -2.68
C ASN A 16 -15.45 23.03 -1.82
N TYR A 17 -14.90 21.83 -2.03
CA TYR A 17 -13.82 21.31 -1.23
C TYR A 17 -12.61 20.97 -2.07
N PHE A 18 -11.45 21.24 -1.50
CA PHE A 18 -10.16 20.90 -2.05
C PHE A 18 -9.38 20.13 -0.97
N THR A 19 -8.81 19.01 -1.37
CA THR A 19 -8.10 18.10 -0.46
C THR A 19 -6.74 17.76 -1.04
N ILE A 20 -5.71 17.89 -0.20
CA ILE A 20 -4.37 17.41 -0.51
C ILE A 20 -4.12 16.13 0.28
N SER A 21 -3.96 15.03 -0.44
CA SER A 21 -3.49 13.77 0.14
C SER A 21 -1.97 13.78 0.17
N THR A 22 -1.37 13.47 1.32
CA THR A 22 0.09 13.37 1.49
C THR A 22 0.46 11.92 1.75
N GLY A 23 1.50 11.41 1.10
CA GLY A 23 1.84 9.99 1.17
C GLY A 23 3.33 9.73 1.35
N VAL A 24 3.67 8.71 2.13
CA VAL A 24 5.05 8.23 2.26
C VAL A 24 5.27 7.13 1.24
N VAL A 25 5.96 7.46 0.14
CA VAL A 25 6.16 6.58 -1.02
C VAL A 25 7.18 5.47 -0.80
N SER A 26 8.15 5.70 0.10
CA SER A 26 9.22 4.76 0.45
C SER A 26 9.30 4.62 1.97
N PRO A 27 8.29 4.02 2.60
CA PRO A 27 8.21 3.94 4.05
C PRO A 27 9.29 3.02 4.60
N SER A 28 9.77 3.33 5.79
CA SER A 28 10.68 2.49 6.57
C SER A 28 9.93 1.39 7.30
N SER A 29 8.70 1.68 7.74
CA SER A 29 7.84 0.70 8.41
C SER A 29 7.59 -0.52 7.54
N ARG A 30 7.60 -1.69 8.18
CA ARG A 30 7.31 -2.99 7.56
C ARG A 30 6.16 -3.65 8.32
N GLY A 31 5.19 -4.12 7.55
CA GLY A 31 4.06 -4.90 8.04
C GLY A 31 4.22 -6.38 7.73
N SER A 32 3.21 -7.15 8.12
CA SER A 32 3.11 -8.59 7.89
C SER A 32 1.69 -9.00 7.51
N VAL A 33 1.60 -10.13 6.84
CA VAL A 33 0.37 -10.89 6.62
C VAL A 33 0.69 -12.33 6.98
N THR A 34 -0.06 -12.91 7.91
CA THR A 34 0.13 -14.30 8.37
C THR A 34 -1.19 -15.05 8.38
N ILE A 35 -1.15 -16.35 8.12
CA ILE A 35 -2.33 -17.20 8.30
C ILE A 35 -2.70 -17.29 9.78
N ASN A 36 -4.00 -17.38 10.06
CA ASN A 36 -4.52 -17.53 11.43
C ASN A 36 -5.04 -18.95 11.72
N SER A 37 -5.08 -19.80 10.70
CA SER A 37 -5.74 -21.12 10.73
C SER A 37 -5.20 -21.97 9.57
N THR A 38 -5.52 -23.27 9.61
CA THR A 38 -5.28 -24.21 8.51
C THR A 38 -6.40 -24.18 7.46
N ASP A 39 -7.56 -23.59 7.77
CA ASP A 39 -8.64 -23.39 6.79
C ASP A 39 -8.26 -22.23 5.83
N PRO A 40 -8.17 -22.48 4.51
CA PRO A 40 -7.83 -21.43 3.53
C PRO A 40 -8.92 -20.36 3.37
N PHE A 41 -10.13 -20.57 3.90
CA PHE A 41 -11.22 -19.59 3.89
C PHE A 41 -11.23 -18.68 5.11
N ASP A 42 -10.43 -19.00 6.13
CA ASP A 42 -10.31 -18.13 7.30
C ASP A 42 -9.53 -16.86 6.95
N PRO A 43 -9.95 -15.70 7.49
CA PRO A 43 -9.27 -14.45 7.22
C PRO A 43 -7.83 -14.47 7.80
N PRO A 44 -6.82 -14.00 7.04
CA PRO A 44 -5.47 -13.88 7.56
C PRO A 44 -5.37 -12.73 8.57
N VAL A 45 -4.36 -12.80 9.44
CA VAL A 45 -3.95 -11.67 10.28
C VAL A 45 -3.16 -10.70 9.41
N ILE A 46 -3.66 -9.47 9.29
CA ILE A 46 -3.02 -8.41 8.51
C ILE A 46 -2.58 -7.31 9.46
N ASN A 47 -1.28 -7.05 9.54
CA ASN A 47 -0.72 -5.92 10.27
C ASN A 47 0.14 -5.07 9.33
N PRO A 48 -0.37 -3.96 8.76
CA PRO A 48 0.41 -3.11 7.88
C PRO A 48 1.50 -2.31 8.60
N ASN A 49 1.44 -2.22 9.94
CA ASN A 49 2.36 -1.48 10.80
C ASN A 49 2.59 -0.03 10.31
N LEU A 50 1.50 0.68 10.00
CA LEU A 50 1.58 2.07 9.53
C LEU A 50 2.16 2.96 10.64
N LEU A 51 3.12 3.82 10.28
CA LEU A 51 3.79 4.73 11.22
C LEU A 51 4.49 4.00 12.40
N GLY A 52 4.91 2.75 12.17
CA GLY A 52 5.64 1.96 13.17
C GLY A 52 7.05 2.49 13.43
N GLU A 53 7.68 3.07 12.42
CA GLU A 53 9.01 3.71 12.51
C GLU A 53 8.91 5.23 12.68
N GLU A 54 9.78 5.82 13.49
CA GLU A 54 9.79 7.26 13.75
C GLU A 54 10.06 8.08 12.48
N LEU A 55 10.93 7.60 11.60
CA LEU A 55 11.25 8.27 10.33
C LEU A 55 10.00 8.50 9.47
N ASP A 56 9.07 7.55 9.47
CA ASP A 56 7.83 7.64 8.70
C ASP A 56 6.89 8.73 9.24
N MET A 57 6.86 8.92 10.56
CA MET A 57 6.13 10.03 11.20
C MET A 57 6.75 11.38 10.85
N LEU A 58 8.08 11.49 10.89
CA LEU A 58 8.78 12.74 10.56
C LEU A 58 8.55 13.16 9.10
N ILE A 59 8.67 12.22 8.16
CA ILE A 59 8.40 12.48 6.74
C ILE A 59 6.94 12.91 6.55
N MET A 60 5.99 12.23 7.18
CA MET A 60 4.58 12.58 7.05
C MET A 60 4.28 13.97 7.64
N ARG A 61 4.88 14.33 8.78
CA ARG A 61 4.72 15.66 9.37
C ARG A 61 5.20 16.75 8.42
N GLU A 62 6.37 16.57 7.81
CA GLU A 62 6.90 17.53 6.84
C GLU A 62 6.06 17.59 5.55
N ALA A 63 5.48 16.47 5.11
CA ALA A 63 4.55 16.45 3.99
C ALA A 63 3.27 17.26 4.29
N VAL A 64 2.70 17.11 5.49
CA VAL A 64 1.53 17.91 5.93
C VAL A 64 1.88 19.39 6.04
N ARG A 65 3.02 19.74 6.63
CA ARG A 65 3.50 21.14 6.66
C ARG A 65 3.72 21.72 5.27
N SER A 66 4.26 20.93 4.34
CA SER A 66 4.42 21.33 2.95
C SER A 66 3.09 21.62 2.27
N ALA A 67 2.08 20.77 2.50
CA ALA A 67 0.72 21.01 2.01
C ALA A 67 0.12 22.29 2.60
N GLN A 68 0.33 22.56 3.90
CA GLN A 68 -0.09 23.79 4.56
C GLN A 68 0.56 25.04 3.94
N ARG A 69 1.87 25.00 3.66
CA ARG A 69 2.58 26.10 2.98
C ARG A 69 2.07 26.32 1.56
N PHE A 70 1.75 25.26 0.84
CA PHE A 70 1.20 25.35 -0.52
C PHE A 70 -0.16 26.04 -0.54
N VAL A 71 -1.08 25.67 0.35
CA VAL A 71 -2.41 26.31 0.42
C VAL A 71 -2.36 27.74 0.96
N ALA A 72 -1.33 28.09 1.72
CA ALA A 72 -1.10 29.45 2.23
C ALA A 72 -0.43 30.39 1.20
N ALA A 73 -0.07 29.88 0.02
CA ALA A 73 0.57 30.71 -1.01
C ALA A 73 -0.39 31.81 -1.53
N PRO A 74 0.11 33.01 -1.89
CA PRO A 74 -0.74 34.13 -2.29
C PRO A 74 -1.66 33.83 -3.48
N ASN A 75 -1.21 32.99 -4.42
CA ASN A 75 -2.00 32.55 -5.57
C ASN A 75 -3.17 31.62 -5.22
N MET A 76 -3.21 31.11 -3.99
CA MET A 76 -4.30 30.28 -3.46
C MET A 76 -5.31 31.08 -2.64
N ALA A 77 -5.05 32.36 -2.34
CA ALA A 77 -5.84 33.17 -1.42
C ALA A 77 -7.30 33.33 -1.88
N ASP A 78 -7.56 33.41 -3.18
CA ASP A 78 -8.92 33.56 -3.74
C ASP A 78 -9.69 32.22 -3.80
N TYR A 79 -9.00 31.09 -3.60
CA TYR A 79 -9.58 29.75 -3.72
C TYR A 79 -9.79 29.07 -2.37
N ILE A 80 -8.91 29.34 -1.39
CA ILE A 80 -8.90 28.66 -0.10
C ILE A 80 -9.34 29.63 1.00
N ILE A 81 -10.59 29.48 1.45
CA ILE A 81 -11.20 30.35 2.46
C ILE A 81 -10.72 29.98 3.87
N SER A 82 -10.68 28.69 4.20
CA SER A 82 -10.22 28.21 5.50
C SER A 82 -9.89 26.71 5.47
N ALA A 83 -9.08 26.26 6.42
CA ALA A 83 -8.81 24.83 6.62
C ALA A 83 -9.89 24.20 7.51
N PHE A 84 -10.46 23.06 7.09
CA PHE A 84 -11.46 22.33 7.87
C PHE A 84 -10.89 21.13 8.64
N SER A 85 -9.72 20.61 8.25
CA SER A 85 -9.14 19.38 8.80
C SER A 85 -8.23 19.63 9.99
N ILE A 86 -7.17 20.43 9.80
CA ILE A 86 -6.24 20.81 10.86
C ILE A 86 -5.76 22.25 10.64
N ASN A 87 -5.60 22.97 11.74
CA ASN A 87 -5.13 24.35 11.73
C ASN A 87 -3.66 24.42 11.25
N GLN A 88 -3.34 25.46 10.47
CA GLN A 88 -1.98 25.74 10.03
C GLN A 88 -1.03 26.02 11.20
N THR A 89 -1.52 26.57 12.30
CA THR A 89 -0.74 26.86 13.51
C THR A 89 -0.69 25.70 14.51
N ALA A 90 -1.20 24.51 14.16
CA ALA A 90 -1.15 23.34 15.03
C ALA A 90 0.29 23.04 15.41
N SER A 91 0.53 22.71 16.67
CA SER A 91 1.81 22.21 17.17
C SER A 91 2.16 20.85 16.55
N ASP A 92 3.42 20.45 16.69
CA ASP A 92 3.87 19.16 16.19
C ASP A 92 3.18 17.97 16.88
N ALA A 93 2.84 18.10 18.17
CA ALA A 93 2.08 17.09 18.89
C ALA A 93 0.64 16.96 18.37
N GLU A 94 0.00 18.09 18.05
CA GLU A 94 -1.35 18.09 17.44
C GLU A 94 -1.31 17.51 16.02
N LEU A 95 -0.27 17.84 15.23
CA LEU A 95 -0.06 17.24 13.93
C LEU A 95 0.12 15.73 14.03
N ASP A 96 0.93 15.25 14.98
CA ASP A 96 1.17 13.81 15.14
C ASP A 96 -0.11 13.05 15.50
N ALA A 97 -0.92 13.62 16.39
CA ALA A 97 -2.20 13.03 16.76
C ALA A 97 -3.15 12.97 15.55
N PHE A 98 -3.22 14.06 14.79
CA PHE A 98 -3.97 14.12 13.54
C PHE A 98 -3.46 13.10 12.52
N ILE A 99 -2.14 12.96 12.36
CA ILE A 99 -1.51 12.02 11.44
C ILE A 99 -1.87 10.59 11.81
N ARG A 100 -1.70 10.21 13.08
CA ARG A 100 -2.03 8.85 13.57
C ARG A 100 -3.51 8.52 13.41
N ASN A 101 -4.40 9.49 13.63
CA ASN A 101 -5.84 9.28 13.53
C ASN A 101 -6.36 9.20 12.09
N ASN A 102 -5.62 9.73 11.12
CA ASN A 102 -6.05 9.83 9.72
C ASN A 102 -5.14 9.08 8.74
N ALA A 103 -4.13 8.35 9.23
CA ALA A 103 -3.26 7.55 8.40
C ALA A 103 -4.01 6.33 7.86
N GLY A 104 -3.95 6.14 6.55
CA GLY A 104 -4.62 5.06 5.85
C GLY A 104 -3.78 4.51 4.72
N THR A 105 -4.17 3.35 4.21
CA THR A 105 -3.56 2.75 3.03
C THR A 105 -4.01 3.45 1.75
N LEU A 106 -3.11 3.59 0.77
CA LEU A 106 -3.48 3.89 -0.63
C LEU A 106 -3.72 2.61 -1.46
N TYR A 107 -3.92 1.48 -0.79
CA TYR A 107 -4.18 0.18 -1.40
C TYR A 107 -3.02 -0.32 -2.28
N HIS A 108 -1.78 0.02 -1.88
CA HIS A 108 -0.54 -0.46 -2.53
C HIS A 108 0.26 -1.43 -1.62
N PRO A 109 -0.31 -2.55 -1.15
CA PRO A 109 0.45 -3.56 -0.43
C PRO A 109 1.39 -4.29 -1.41
N ILE A 110 2.66 -4.40 -1.04
CA ILE A 110 3.71 -5.09 -1.81
C ILE A 110 4.74 -5.68 -0.85
N GLY A 111 5.54 -6.64 -1.34
CA GLY A 111 6.72 -7.13 -0.64
C GLY A 111 6.50 -8.27 0.36
N THR A 112 5.33 -8.89 0.38
CA THR A 112 5.05 -10.08 1.20
C THR A 112 5.83 -11.32 0.74
N THR A 113 6.20 -11.36 -0.54
CA THR A 113 7.00 -12.44 -1.16
C THR A 113 8.21 -11.83 -1.89
N ALA A 114 9.25 -11.47 -1.14
CA ALA A 114 10.41 -10.78 -1.70
C ALA A 114 11.22 -11.66 -2.67
N ILE A 115 11.64 -11.08 -3.80
CA ILE A 115 12.60 -11.68 -4.75
C ILE A 115 14.01 -11.46 -4.22
N SER A 116 14.86 -12.47 -4.32
CA SER A 116 16.25 -12.44 -3.84
C SER A 116 17.13 -13.38 -4.66
N ALA A 117 18.45 -13.24 -4.53
CA ALA A 117 19.39 -14.17 -5.17
C ALA A 117 19.14 -15.63 -4.73
N PRO A 118 19.38 -16.63 -5.58
CA PRO A 118 19.03 -18.03 -5.28
C PRO A 118 19.61 -18.56 -3.96
N ASP A 119 20.81 -18.14 -3.62
CA ASP A 119 21.58 -18.51 -2.42
C ASP A 119 21.38 -17.55 -1.23
N ALA A 120 20.58 -16.49 -1.39
CA ALA A 120 20.33 -15.55 -0.31
C ALA A 120 19.54 -16.22 0.83
N ALA A 121 20.00 -15.99 2.07
CA ALA A 121 19.35 -16.44 3.30
C ALA A 121 18.02 -15.74 3.61
N TYR A 122 17.64 -14.77 2.78
CA TYR A 122 16.39 -14.01 2.87
C TYR A 122 15.63 -14.08 1.54
N GLY A 123 14.37 -13.63 1.58
CA GLY A 123 13.46 -13.65 0.43
C GLY A 123 12.77 -15.00 0.24
N VAL A 124 11.65 -14.96 -0.48
CA VAL A 124 10.73 -16.11 -0.64
C VAL A 124 10.90 -16.76 -2.00
N VAL A 125 11.23 -15.97 -3.03
CA VAL A 125 11.38 -16.47 -4.39
C VAL A 125 12.74 -16.12 -5.01
N ASN A 126 13.12 -16.91 -5.99
CA ASN A 126 14.26 -16.71 -6.88
C ASN A 126 13.96 -15.65 -7.95
N PRO A 127 14.98 -15.16 -8.70
CA PRO A 127 14.78 -14.18 -9.76
C PRO A 127 13.88 -14.66 -10.91
N ASP A 128 13.74 -15.98 -11.10
CA ASP A 128 12.81 -16.61 -12.06
C ASP A 128 11.38 -16.78 -11.52
N LEU A 129 11.10 -16.15 -10.36
CA LEU A 129 9.86 -16.17 -9.59
C LEU A 129 9.52 -17.54 -8.98
N THR A 130 10.45 -18.50 -8.98
CA THR A 130 10.24 -19.80 -8.32
C THR A 130 10.37 -19.70 -6.80
N VAL A 131 9.48 -20.37 -6.06
CA VAL A 131 9.56 -20.45 -4.58
C VAL A 131 10.83 -21.19 -4.16
N LYS A 132 11.58 -20.63 -3.22
CA LYS A 132 12.78 -21.25 -2.67
C LYS A 132 12.43 -22.49 -1.85
N GLY A 133 13.18 -23.59 -2.03
CA GLY A 133 13.05 -24.81 -1.21
C GLY A 133 11.85 -25.71 -1.52
N SER A 134 11.01 -25.40 -2.52
CA SER A 134 9.76 -26.12 -2.81
C SER A 134 9.93 -27.40 -3.65
N GLY A 135 11.00 -28.19 -3.41
CA GLY A 135 11.43 -29.33 -4.23
C GLY A 135 10.29 -30.09 -4.93
N GLY A 136 10.24 -30.03 -6.26
CA GLY A 136 9.41 -30.90 -7.10
C GLY A 136 7.93 -30.50 -7.34
N LEU A 137 7.36 -29.52 -6.66
CA LEU A 137 6.00 -29.06 -6.96
C LEU A 137 6.03 -28.13 -8.19
N ALA A 138 5.73 -28.66 -9.37
CA ALA A 138 5.77 -27.92 -10.64
C ALA A 138 4.65 -26.86 -10.74
N ASP A 139 3.47 -27.15 -10.16
CA ASP A 139 2.23 -26.47 -10.53
C ASP A 139 1.96 -25.17 -9.74
N CYS A 140 2.69 -24.91 -8.65
CA CYS A 140 2.56 -23.70 -7.82
C CYS A 140 3.81 -22.83 -7.82
N ARG A 141 4.69 -22.96 -8.82
CA ARG A 141 6.05 -22.41 -8.73
C ARG A 141 6.13 -20.90 -8.76
N ARG A 142 5.23 -20.21 -9.46
CA ARG A 142 5.38 -18.78 -9.76
C ARG A 142 4.41 -17.92 -8.96
N ILE A 143 4.96 -17.04 -8.13
CA ILE A 143 4.20 -16.01 -7.42
C ILE A 143 4.21 -14.74 -8.26
N GLY A 144 3.03 -14.18 -8.51
CA GLY A 144 2.93 -12.83 -9.09
C GLY A 144 3.45 -11.81 -8.10
N ILE A 145 4.55 -11.13 -8.44
CA ILE A 145 5.19 -10.13 -7.57
C ILE A 145 5.12 -8.77 -8.25
N ALA A 146 4.61 -7.76 -7.55
CA ALA A 146 4.71 -6.39 -8.01
C ALA A 146 6.10 -5.84 -7.65
N ILE A 147 6.97 -5.71 -8.65
CA ILE A 147 8.18 -4.89 -8.52
C ILE A 147 7.74 -3.43 -8.55
N TYR A 148 8.04 -2.70 -7.47
CA TYR A 148 7.64 -1.31 -7.34
C TYR A 148 8.83 -0.38 -7.54
N PRO A 149 8.97 0.27 -8.71
CA PRO A 149 9.83 1.43 -8.82
C PRO A 149 9.26 2.53 -7.92
N CYS A 150 10.08 3.01 -6.98
CA CYS A 150 9.67 3.99 -5.96
C CYS A 150 8.94 5.18 -6.61
N GLY A 151 7.78 5.54 -6.06
CA GLY A 151 7.02 6.73 -6.48
C GLY A 151 6.07 6.54 -7.66
N SER A 152 5.83 5.32 -8.15
CA SER A 152 4.89 5.06 -9.26
C SER A 152 3.53 4.49 -8.81
N HIS A 153 2.49 4.57 -9.63
CA HIS A 153 1.26 3.82 -9.36
C HIS A 153 1.52 2.32 -9.62
N PRO A 154 1.16 1.38 -8.73
CA PRO A 154 1.57 -0.03 -8.81
C PRO A 154 1.07 -0.74 -10.07
N GLY A 155 0.01 -0.24 -10.70
CA GLY A 155 -0.46 -0.74 -12.00
C GLY A 155 0.64 -0.79 -13.06
N PHE A 156 1.60 0.15 -13.03
CA PHE A 156 2.74 0.15 -13.92
C PHE A 156 3.72 -1.01 -13.62
N GLY A 157 4.05 -1.21 -12.34
CA GLY A 157 4.95 -2.29 -11.91
C GLY A 157 4.39 -3.69 -12.18
N LEU A 158 3.08 -3.86 -12.03
CA LEU A 158 2.39 -5.14 -12.30
C LEU A 158 2.48 -5.52 -13.79
N TYR A 159 2.33 -4.55 -14.69
CA TYR A 159 2.40 -4.78 -16.13
C TYR A 159 3.79 -5.22 -16.59
N ILE A 160 4.84 -4.61 -16.02
CA ILE A 160 6.23 -4.95 -16.35
C ILE A 160 6.57 -6.37 -15.87
N CYS A 161 6.19 -6.72 -14.64
CA CYS A 161 6.47 -8.06 -14.12
C CYS A 161 5.74 -9.16 -14.90
N GLY A 162 4.50 -8.90 -15.33
CA GLY A 162 3.74 -9.84 -16.18
C GLY A 162 4.39 -10.10 -17.53
N LYS A 163 5.15 -9.15 -18.09
CA LYS A 163 5.85 -9.31 -19.39
C LYS A 163 7.27 -9.86 -19.28
N GLY A 164 7.95 -9.66 -18.16
CA GLY A 164 9.35 -10.08 -17.97
C GLY A 164 9.55 -11.56 -17.64
N GLY A 165 8.50 -12.30 -17.27
CA GLY A 165 8.59 -13.68 -16.75
C GLY A 165 8.45 -14.81 -17.78
N GLY A 166 8.98 -14.70 -19.01
CA GLY A 166 8.80 -15.69 -20.11
C GLY A 166 8.98 -17.18 -19.71
N SER A 167 8.37 -18.17 -20.37
CA SER A 167 8.28 -18.39 -21.83
C SER A 167 7.06 -19.20 -22.32
N ASP A 168 5.99 -19.39 -21.53
CA ASP A 168 4.79 -20.10 -21.99
C ASP A 168 3.62 -19.13 -22.27
N PRO A 169 3.03 -19.13 -23.49
CA PRO A 169 1.87 -18.30 -23.81
C PRO A 169 0.54 -18.86 -23.27
N GLY A 170 0.55 -20.02 -22.59
CA GLY A 170 -0.63 -20.63 -21.99
C GLY A 170 -0.80 -20.28 -20.52
N ASP A 171 -1.96 -19.73 -20.17
CA ASP A 171 -2.55 -19.77 -18.83
C ASP A 171 -1.94 -18.92 -17.70
N PHE A 172 -1.59 -17.66 -17.97
CA PHE A 172 -1.61 -16.65 -16.91
C PHE A 172 -3.05 -16.22 -16.61
N GLN A 173 -3.82 -17.05 -15.88
CA GLN A 173 -5.01 -16.54 -15.22
C GLN A 173 -4.61 -15.74 -13.97
N VAL A 174 -4.57 -14.42 -14.12
CA VAL A 174 -4.61 -13.51 -12.98
C VAL A 174 -6.00 -13.62 -12.34
N MET A 175 -6.19 -14.56 -11.42
CA MET A 175 -7.42 -14.59 -10.63
C MET A 175 -7.35 -13.50 -9.56
N LEU A 176 -7.77 -12.29 -9.93
CA LEU A 176 -8.15 -11.22 -9.01
C LEU A 176 -9.38 -11.65 -8.21
N ARG A 177 -9.21 -12.43 -7.13
CA ARG A 177 -10.33 -12.69 -6.22
C ARG A 177 -10.48 -11.53 -5.24
N VAL A 178 -11.19 -10.49 -5.68
CA VAL A 178 -11.62 -9.36 -4.88
C VAL A 178 -12.55 -9.86 -3.77
N HIS A 179 -12.04 -10.01 -2.55
CA HIS A 179 -12.91 -10.28 -1.40
C HIS A 179 -13.51 -8.96 -0.91
N ARG A 180 -14.82 -8.81 -1.08
CA ARG A 180 -15.58 -7.70 -0.48
C ARG A 180 -15.70 -7.94 1.02
N ILE A 181 -14.71 -7.52 1.80
CA ILE A 181 -14.81 -7.49 3.26
C ILE A 181 -15.68 -6.28 3.62
N ARG A 182 -16.98 -6.50 3.83
CA ARG A 182 -17.90 -5.49 4.38
C ARG A 182 -17.65 -5.39 5.88
N ASN A 183 -16.81 -4.45 6.30
CA ASN A 183 -16.89 -3.93 7.66
C ASN A 183 -16.56 -2.43 7.67
N ARG A 184 -17.57 -1.62 8.01
CA ARG A 184 -17.46 -0.17 8.30
C ARG A 184 -16.84 0.73 7.22
N GLY A 185 -17.27 0.59 5.96
CA GLY A 185 -17.02 1.62 4.93
C GLY A 185 -15.62 1.66 4.33
N PHE A 186 -14.73 0.74 4.69
CA PHE A 186 -13.40 0.60 4.08
C PHE A 186 -13.34 -0.66 3.20
N PHE A 187 -12.87 -0.50 1.97
CA PHE A 187 -12.69 -1.60 1.01
C PHE A 187 -11.26 -2.14 1.13
N PHE A 188 -11.08 -3.41 1.53
CA PHE A 188 -9.76 -4.04 1.54
C PHE A 188 -9.48 -4.71 0.19
N TYR A 189 -8.51 -4.18 -0.57
CA TYR A 189 -7.92 -4.87 -1.72
C TYR A 189 -6.64 -5.57 -1.25
N THR A 190 -6.74 -6.84 -0.85
CA THR A 190 -5.55 -7.67 -0.63
C THR A 190 -5.20 -8.33 -1.95
N MET A 191 -4.08 -7.93 -2.58
CA MET A 191 -3.55 -8.62 -3.75
C MET A 191 -2.61 -9.74 -3.27
N VAL A 192 -3.18 -10.91 -2.96
CA VAL A 192 -2.42 -12.16 -2.90
C VAL A 192 -2.73 -12.91 -4.19
N ILE A 193 -1.75 -13.01 -5.09
CA ILE A 193 -1.87 -13.82 -6.30
C ILE A 193 -1.53 -15.25 -5.91
N LEU A 194 -2.56 -16.04 -5.58
CA LEU A 194 -2.46 -17.50 -5.47
C LEU A 194 -3.03 -18.11 -6.75
N CYS A 195 -2.17 -18.73 -7.55
CA CYS A 195 -2.59 -19.49 -8.73
C CYS A 195 -3.11 -20.86 -8.25
N TRP A 196 -4.39 -21.14 -8.50
CA TRP A 196 -5.00 -22.47 -8.31
C TRP A 196 -5.54 -22.93 -9.67
N GLN A 197 -5.18 -24.14 -10.10
CA GLN A 197 -5.77 -24.80 -11.25
C GLN A 197 -6.78 -25.83 -10.71
N PHE A 198 -8.06 -25.69 -11.08
CA PHE A 198 -9.02 -26.77 -10.87
C PHE A 198 -8.78 -27.83 -11.95
N LEU A 199 -8.68 -29.09 -11.54
CA LEU A 199 -8.67 -30.27 -12.42
C LEU A 199 -9.92 -30.31 -13.29
#